data_AF-A0A2V9WEN7-F1
#
_entry.id   AF-A0A2V9WEN7-F1
#
_cell.length_a   1.000
_cell.length_b   1.000
_cell.length_c   1.000
_cell.angle_alpha   90.00
_cell.angle_beta   90.00
_cell.angle_gamma   90.00
#
_symmetry.space_group_name_H-M   'P 1'
#
loop_
_entity.id
_entity.type
_entity.pdbx_description
1 polymer ?
#
loop_
_entity_poly.entity_id
_entity_poly.type
_entity_poly.pdbx_seq_one_letter_code
_entity_poly.pdbx_strand_id
1 'polypeptide(L)'
;MKREDTPSRHTLSATSSRMKQIERREWWLWVFVVIITLLLTGGIASFALPLLRAETDNFYWIHIRQSVRGLLGLVLLFDIYSLYQRYQIHSVRRQLMARDELFRVITENAADMIAVVDENGNRIYNSPAYQKVLGYSPEELQRTSGLDQIHPDDRARVARAAQQARKSGQGDRMEYRM
;
A
#
# COMPACT_ATOMS: atom_id res chain seq x y z
N MET A 1 -9.55 -33.04 20.03
CA MET A 1 -8.97 -32.04 20.96
C MET A 1 -8.57 -30.83 20.13
N LYS A 2 -9.30 -29.72 20.31
CA LYS A 2 -9.22 -28.48 19.52
C LYS A 2 -7.98 -27.69 19.95
N ARG A 3 -7.07 -27.33 19.04
CA ARG A 3 -6.06 -26.29 19.27
C ARG A 3 -6.27 -25.18 18.25
N GLU A 4 -6.72 -24.05 18.77
CA GLU A 4 -6.85 -22.78 18.07
C GLU A 4 -5.43 -22.26 17.80
N ASP A 5 -5.05 -22.22 16.53
CA ASP A 5 -3.82 -21.60 16.07
C ASP A 5 -4.01 -20.08 16.06
N THR A 6 -3.21 -19.39 16.87
CA THR A 6 -3.16 -17.93 16.94
C THR A 6 -2.04 -17.44 16.03
N PRO A 7 -2.30 -16.57 15.04
CA PRO A 7 -1.26 -16.16 14.11
C PRO A 7 -0.26 -15.18 14.77
N SER A 8 1.01 -15.46 14.52
CA SER A 8 2.24 -14.89 15.05
C SER A 8 2.35 -13.37 14.82
N ARG A 9 2.56 -12.61 15.90
CA ARG A 9 2.47 -11.13 15.98
C ARG A 9 3.60 -10.32 15.31
N HIS A 10 4.58 -10.93 14.63
CA HIS A 10 5.85 -10.25 14.30
C HIS A 10 5.95 -9.62 12.91
N THR A 11 5.12 -10.02 11.93
CA THR A 11 5.13 -9.44 10.57
C THR A 11 4.21 -8.22 10.40
N LEU A 12 3.41 -7.89 11.42
CA LEU A 12 2.47 -6.76 11.39
C LEU A 12 3.08 -5.41 11.82
N SER A 13 4.30 -5.37 12.36
CA SER A 13 4.88 -4.15 12.94
C SER A 13 5.46 -3.19 11.90
N ALA A 14 6.13 -3.70 10.85
CA ALA A 14 6.79 -2.88 9.82
C ALA A 14 5.79 -2.35 8.77
N THR A 15 4.75 -3.12 8.45
CA THR A 15 3.63 -2.68 7.59
C THR A 15 2.70 -1.73 8.32
N SER A 16 2.45 -1.92 9.64
CA SER A 16 1.58 -1.00 10.39
C SER A 16 2.19 0.39 10.58
N SER A 17 3.52 0.52 10.66
CA SER A 17 4.17 1.84 10.83
C SER A 17 4.08 2.72 9.58
N ARG A 18 4.24 2.14 8.38
CA ARG A 18 3.99 2.84 7.10
C ARG A 18 2.50 3.11 6.86
N MET A 19 1.61 2.20 7.27
CA MET A 19 0.15 2.40 7.16
C MET A 19 -0.33 3.56 8.06
N LYS A 20 0.17 3.65 9.31
CA LYS A 20 -0.16 4.74 10.24
C LYS A 20 0.34 6.11 9.77
N GLN A 21 1.45 6.18 9.03
CA GLN A 21 1.92 7.44 8.44
C GLN A 21 1.04 7.94 7.29
N ILE A 22 0.38 7.04 6.56
CA ILE A 22 -0.56 7.39 5.48
C ILE A 22 -1.87 7.92 6.07
N GLU A 23 -2.41 7.29 7.12
CA GLU A 23 -3.64 7.75 7.80
C GLU A 23 -3.50 9.17 8.39
N ARG A 24 -2.32 9.51 8.92
CA ARG A 24 -2.08 10.83 9.51
C ARG A 24 -2.06 11.97 8.47
N ARG A 25 -1.67 11.67 7.23
CA ARG A 25 -1.71 12.63 6.11
C ARG A 25 -3.14 12.87 5.62
N GLU A 26 -4.00 11.86 5.67
CA GLU A 26 -5.41 11.99 5.26
C GLU A 26 -6.23 12.82 6.24
N TRP A 27 -5.99 12.71 7.55
CA TRP A 27 -6.68 13.51 8.57
C TRP A 27 -6.49 15.03 8.36
N TRP A 28 -5.31 15.44 7.90
CA TRP A 28 -5.02 16.86 7.62
C TRP A 28 -5.85 17.40 6.44
N LEU A 29 -6.10 16.56 5.43
CA LEU A 29 -6.95 16.91 4.30
C LEU A 29 -8.42 17.04 4.71
N TRP A 30 -8.92 16.15 5.57
CA TRP A 30 -10.27 16.26 6.11
C TRP A 30 -10.47 17.50 7.00
N VAL A 31 -9.47 17.84 7.82
CA VAL A 31 -9.49 19.08 8.61
C VAL A 31 -9.50 20.30 7.69
N PHE A 32 -8.71 20.29 6.61
CA PHE A 32 -8.72 21.37 5.62
C PHE A 32 -10.08 21.52 4.93
N VAL A 33 -10.72 20.41 4.58
CA VAL A 33 -12.09 20.41 3.99
C VAL A 33 -13.12 20.95 4.97
N VAL A 34 -13.06 20.54 6.24
CA VAL A 34 -13.98 21.03 7.27
C VAL A 34 -13.75 22.52 7.55
N ILE A 35 -12.50 22.98 7.59
CA ILE A 35 -12.14 24.38 7.78
C ILE A 35 -12.62 25.23 6.60
N ILE A 36 -12.39 24.79 5.36
CA ILE A 36 -12.90 25.48 4.18
C ILE A 36 -14.43 25.53 4.25
N THR A 37 -15.09 24.40 4.49
CA THR A 37 -16.55 24.35 4.61
C THR A 37 -17.06 25.30 5.71
N LEU A 38 -16.40 25.37 6.87
CA LEU A 38 -16.74 26.31 7.95
C LEU A 38 -16.51 27.77 7.58
N LEU A 39 -15.40 28.10 6.93
CA LEU A 39 -15.09 29.45 6.45
C LEU A 39 -16.10 29.90 5.39
N LEU A 40 -16.52 28.99 4.52
CA LEU A 40 -17.55 29.25 3.50
C LEU A 40 -18.93 29.43 4.12
N THR A 41 -19.29 28.57 5.07
CA THR A 41 -20.56 28.68 5.82
C THR A 41 -20.60 29.97 6.64
N GLY A 42 -19.50 30.32 7.30
CA GLY A 42 -19.35 31.58 8.04
C GLY A 42 -19.40 32.80 7.13
N GLY A 43 -18.81 32.72 5.93
CA GLY A 43 -18.92 33.77 4.91
C GLY A 43 -20.36 34.00 4.48
N ILE A 44 -21.12 32.94 4.22
CA ILE A 44 -22.55 33.01 3.89
C ILE A 44 -23.35 33.61 5.06
N ALA A 45 -23.09 33.18 6.29
CA ALA A 45 -23.79 33.68 7.48
C ALA A 45 -23.47 35.16 7.78
N SER A 46 -22.21 35.58 7.65
CA SER A 46 -21.77 36.98 7.80
C SER A 46 -22.37 37.89 6.72
N PHE A 47 -22.68 37.35 5.55
CA PHE A 47 -23.38 38.06 4.48
C PHE A 47 -24.92 38.06 4.65
N ALA A 48 -25.48 37.09 5.40
CA ALA A 48 -26.90 37.01 5.72
C ALA A 48 -27.30 37.84 6.97
N LEU A 49 -26.40 38.08 7.91
CA LEU A 49 -26.65 38.87 9.12
C LEU A 49 -27.00 40.36 8.88
N PRO A 50 -26.43 41.07 7.90
CA PRO A 50 -26.85 42.42 7.51
C PRO A 50 -28.30 42.49 6.99
N LEU A 51 -28.88 41.36 6.57
CA LEU A 51 -30.25 41.24 6.04
C LEU A 51 -31.33 41.56 7.08
N LEU A 52 -31.01 41.50 8.38
CA LEU A 52 -31.93 41.89 9.46
C LEU A 52 -31.82 43.37 9.86
N ARG A 53 -30.83 44.12 9.35
CA ARG A 53 -30.54 45.50 9.80
C ARG A 53 -30.44 46.56 8.70
N ALA A 54 -30.26 46.20 7.43
CA ALA A 54 -30.05 47.20 6.37
C ALA A 54 -31.27 47.30 5.43
N GLU A 55 -31.99 48.42 5.52
CA GLU A 55 -32.93 48.86 4.48
C GLU A 55 -32.20 49.07 3.15
N THR A 56 -32.67 48.33 2.13
CA THR A 56 -32.55 48.58 0.69
C THR A 56 -31.27 49.22 0.16
N ASP A 57 -30.39 48.39 -0.41
CA ASP A 57 -29.71 48.77 -1.65
C ASP A 57 -29.62 47.59 -2.64
N ASN A 58 -30.15 47.81 -3.84
CA ASN A 58 -30.37 46.79 -4.89
C ASN A 58 -29.02 46.29 -5.50
N PHE A 59 -27.94 47.02 -5.24
CA PHE A 59 -26.59 46.73 -5.74
C PHE A 59 -25.92 45.52 -5.07
N TYR A 60 -26.21 45.25 -3.79
CA TYR A 60 -25.62 44.10 -3.08
C TYR A 60 -26.21 42.75 -3.51
N TRP A 61 -27.46 42.71 -3.97
CA TRP A 61 -28.17 41.47 -4.34
C TRP A 61 -27.56 40.75 -5.57
N ILE A 62 -27.03 41.51 -6.53
CA ILE A 62 -26.50 40.96 -7.80
C ILE A 62 -25.08 40.39 -7.62
N HIS A 63 -24.24 41.05 -6.81
CA HIS A 63 -22.88 40.59 -6.55
C HIS A 63 -22.82 39.36 -5.62
N ILE A 64 -23.66 39.27 -4.58
CA ILE A 64 -23.73 38.08 -3.70
C ILE A 64 -24.11 36.81 -4.47
N ARG A 65 -25.09 36.88 -5.38
CA ARG A 65 -25.54 35.70 -6.15
C ARG A 65 -24.44 35.14 -7.07
N GLN A 66 -23.54 35.98 -7.56
CA GLN A 66 -22.45 35.55 -8.45
C GLN A 66 -21.31 34.88 -7.67
N SER A 67 -20.93 35.43 -6.51
CA SER A 67 -19.89 34.85 -5.64
C SER A 67 -20.27 33.47 -5.11
N VAL A 68 -21.54 33.27 -4.75
CA VAL A 68 -22.04 31.96 -4.29
C VAL A 68 -21.97 30.90 -5.40
N ARG A 69 -22.23 31.27 -6.66
CA ARG A 69 -22.16 30.35 -7.80
C ARG A 69 -20.73 29.92 -8.12
N GLY A 70 -19.78 30.84 -8.10
CA GLY A 70 -18.36 30.52 -8.31
C GLY A 70 -17.82 29.59 -7.22
N LEU A 71 -18.25 29.84 -5.97
CA LEU A 71 -17.86 29.01 -4.85
C LEU A 71 -18.41 27.59 -4.92
N LEU A 72 -19.69 27.43 -5.26
CA LEU A 72 -20.30 26.12 -5.50
C LEU A 72 -19.54 25.35 -6.58
N GLY A 73 -19.13 26.03 -7.65
CA GLY A 73 -18.30 25.43 -8.69
C GLY A 73 -16.95 24.93 -8.17
N LEU A 74 -16.27 25.71 -7.33
CA LEU A 74 -14.97 25.33 -6.76
C LEU A 74 -15.09 24.14 -5.80
N VAL A 75 -16.10 24.14 -4.92
CA VAL A 75 -16.38 23.02 -4.02
C VAL A 75 -16.70 21.75 -4.81
N LEU A 76 -17.54 21.84 -5.85
CA LEU A 76 -17.86 20.68 -6.69
C LEU A 76 -16.62 20.16 -7.43
N LEU A 77 -15.76 21.02 -7.96
CA LEU A 77 -14.50 20.61 -8.60
C LEU A 77 -13.58 19.90 -7.60
N PHE A 78 -13.50 20.40 -6.37
CA PHE A 78 -12.71 19.79 -5.31
C PHE A 78 -13.29 18.42 -4.88
N ASP A 79 -14.60 18.32 -4.71
CA ASP A 79 -15.27 17.06 -4.36
C ASP A 79 -15.12 16.02 -5.47
N ILE A 80 -15.27 16.42 -6.73
CA ILE A 80 -15.02 15.56 -7.90
C ILE A 80 -13.57 15.08 -7.91
N TYR A 81 -12.61 15.98 -7.67
CA TYR A 81 -11.19 15.62 -7.59
C TYR A 81 -10.91 14.64 -6.43
N SER A 82 -11.48 14.89 -5.25
CA SER A 82 -11.38 14.03 -4.06
C SER A 82 -11.98 12.64 -4.31
N LEU A 83 -13.15 12.57 -4.95
CA LEU A 83 -13.79 11.32 -5.36
C LEU A 83 -12.96 10.57 -6.40
N TYR A 84 -12.42 11.26 -7.39
CA TYR A 84 -11.55 10.68 -8.41
C TYR A 84 -10.29 10.07 -7.79
N GLN A 85 -9.64 10.80 -6.88
CA GLN A 85 -8.44 10.33 -6.19
C GLN A 85 -8.73 9.07 -5.35
N ARG A 86 -9.86 9.04 -4.62
CA ARG A 86 -10.29 7.84 -3.87
C ARG A 86 -10.54 6.64 -4.77
N TYR A 87 -11.22 6.85 -5.90
CA TYR A 87 -11.52 5.77 -6.84
C TYR A 87 -10.24 5.11 -7.38
N GLN A 88 -9.25 5.91 -7.77
CA GLN A 88 -7.95 5.41 -8.27
C GLN A 88 -7.19 4.59 -7.22
N ILE A 89 -7.19 5.01 -5.96
CA ILE A 89 -6.52 4.26 -4.89
C ILE A 89 -7.18 2.89 -4.69
N HIS A 90 -8.52 2.82 -4.76
CA HIS A 90 -9.25 1.57 -4.61
C HIS A 90 -9.05 0.61 -5.79
N SER A 91 -8.92 1.10 -7.02
CA SER A 91 -8.67 0.24 -8.19
C SER A 91 -7.24 -0.33 -8.17
N VAL A 92 -6.24 0.51 -7.88
CA VAL A 92 -4.83 0.07 -7.77
C VAL A 92 -4.66 -0.95 -6.66
N ARG A 93 -5.26 -0.73 -5.48
CA ARG A 93 -5.23 -1.71 -4.39
C ARG A 93 -5.86 -3.04 -4.79
N ARG A 94 -6.99 -3.02 -5.50
CA ARG A 94 -7.65 -4.26 -5.97
C ARG A 94 -6.78 -5.01 -6.98
N GLN A 95 -6.14 -4.31 -7.91
CA GLN A 95 -5.24 -4.94 -8.87
C GLN A 95 -4.00 -5.56 -8.20
N LEU A 96 -3.42 -4.88 -7.19
CA LEU A 96 -2.32 -5.44 -6.41
C LEU A 96 -2.75 -6.70 -5.66
N MET A 97 -3.86 -6.65 -4.94
CA MET A 97 -4.38 -7.82 -4.20
C MET A 97 -4.70 -9.00 -5.13
N ALA A 98 -5.30 -8.74 -6.29
CA ALA A 98 -5.59 -9.78 -7.27
C ALA A 98 -4.31 -10.40 -7.86
N ARG A 99 -3.28 -9.59 -8.10
CA ARG A 99 -1.96 -10.08 -8.56
C ARG A 99 -1.25 -10.91 -7.49
N ASP A 100 -1.25 -10.43 -6.24
CA ASP A 100 -0.63 -11.14 -5.13
C ASP A 100 -1.31 -12.49 -4.89
N GLU A 101 -2.64 -12.53 -4.95
CA GLU A 101 -3.40 -13.78 -4.82
C GLU A 101 -3.15 -14.72 -6.00
N LEU A 102 -3.13 -14.22 -7.24
CA LEU A 102 -2.81 -15.04 -8.41
C LEU A 102 -1.39 -15.60 -8.31
N PHE A 103 -0.41 -14.78 -7.92
CA PHE A 103 0.96 -15.22 -7.70
C PHE A 103 1.00 -16.32 -6.64
N ARG A 104 0.29 -16.13 -5.52
CA ARG A 104 0.17 -17.12 -4.45
C ARG A 104 -0.41 -18.43 -4.97
N VAL A 105 -1.53 -18.40 -5.69
CA VAL A 105 -2.15 -19.63 -6.25
C VAL A 105 -1.22 -20.35 -7.22
N ILE A 106 -0.53 -19.63 -8.11
CA ILE A 106 0.41 -20.23 -9.07
C ILE A 106 1.57 -20.90 -8.33
N THR A 107 2.16 -20.20 -7.36
CA THR A 107 3.33 -20.69 -6.62
C THR A 107 3.00 -21.78 -5.59
N GLU A 108 1.81 -21.78 -5.00
CA GLU A 108 1.34 -22.83 -4.09
C GLU A 108 1.10 -24.17 -4.80
N ASN A 109 0.69 -24.12 -6.07
CA ASN A 109 0.42 -25.30 -6.91
C ASN A 109 1.61 -25.71 -7.79
N ALA A 110 2.62 -24.86 -7.95
CA ALA A 110 3.84 -25.22 -8.66
C ALA A 110 4.58 -26.35 -7.91
N ALA A 111 5.03 -27.36 -8.66
CA ALA A 111 5.91 -28.40 -8.12
C ALA A 111 7.33 -27.88 -7.86
N ASP A 112 7.72 -26.82 -8.58
CA ASP A 112 9.05 -26.23 -8.48
C ASP A 112 9.22 -25.43 -7.18
N MET A 113 10.39 -25.59 -6.56
CA MET A 113 10.79 -24.77 -5.41
C MET A 113 11.20 -23.39 -5.89
N ILE A 114 10.45 -22.37 -5.47
CA ILE A 114 10.67 -20.98 -5.86
C ILE A 114 10.96 -20.19 -4.59
N ALA A 115 12.07 -19.46 -4.57
CA ALA A 115 12.40 -18.53 -3.50
C ALA A 115 12.65 -17.13 -4.06
N VAL A 116 12.18 -16.12 -3.35
CA VAL A 116 12.52 -14.71 -3.59
C VAL A 116 13.44 -14.28 -2.46
N VAL A 117 14.58 -13.70 -2.81
CA VAL A 117 15.58 -13.23 -1.84
C VAL A 117 15.85 -11.74 -2.03
N ASP A 118 16.25 -11.07 -0.96
CA ASP A 118 16.71 -9.68 -1.01
C ASP A 118 18.14 -9.56 -1.59
N GLU A 119 18.64 -8.34 -1.67
CA GLU A 119 20.00 -8.03 -2.14
C GLU A 119 21.11 -8.63 -1.27
N ASN A 120 20.81 -9.06 -0.05
CA ASN A 120 21.73 -9.72 0.88
C ASN A 120 21.61 -11.26 0.84
N GLY A 121 20.59 -11.80 0.14
CA GLY A 121 20.31 -13.23 0.09
C GLY A 121 19.38 -13.74 1.19
N ASN A 122 18.77 -12.85 1.96
CA ASN A 122 17.73 -13.20 2.94
C ASN A 122 16.44 -13.55 2.20
N ARG A 123 15.76 -14.61 2.65
CA ARG A 123 14.51 -15.06 2.04
C ARG A 123 13.37 -14.09 2.34
N ILE A 124 12.77 -13.54 1.28
CA ILE A 124 11.55 -12.73 1.32
C ILE A 124 10.32 -13.64 1.20
N TYR A 125 10.41 -14.66 0.32
CA TYR A 125 9.33 -15.58 0.04
C TYR A 125 9.89 -16.96 -0.31
N ASN A 126 9.18 -18.03 0.07
CA ASN A 126 9.45 -19.40 -0.37
C ASN A 126 8.12 -20.06 -0.73
N SER A 127 8.07 -20.80 -1.83
CA SER A 127 6.90 -21.58 -2.20
C SER A 127 6.69 -22.76 -1.22
N PRO A 128 5.45 -23.21 -0.99
CA PRO A 128 5.17 -24.39 -0.16
C PRO A 128 5.80 -25.68 -0.68
N ALA A 129 6.26 -25.70 -1.94
CA ALA A 129 7.01 -26.81 -2.49
C ALA A 129 8.27 -27.14 -1.68
N TYR A 130 8.88 -26.15 -1.01
CA TYR A 130 10.02 -26.42 -0.10
C TYR A 130 9.67 -27.42 1.00
N GLN A 131 8.49 -27.27 1.62
CA GLN A 131 8.05 -28.19 2.66
C GLN A 131 7.72 -29.57 2.07
N LYS A 132 7.11 -29.62 0.88
CA LYS A 132 6.74 -30.88 0.21
C LYS A 132 7.96 -31.67 -0.27
N VAL A 133 9.00 -30.99 -0.76
CA VAL A 133 10.18 -31.61 -1.40
C VAL A 133 11.32 -31.83 -0.42
N LEU A 134 11.63 -30.85 0.43
CA LEU A 134 12.76 -30.91 1.37
C LEU A 134 12.36 -31.09 2.83
N GLY A 135 11.06 -30.94 3.17
CA GLY A 135 10.56 -31.10 4.54
C GLY A 135 10.68 -29.87 5.44
N TYR A 136 11.33 -28.79 4.99
CA TYR A 136 11.51 -27.59 5.82
C TYR A 136 10.21 -26.79 5.98
N SER A 137 9.89 -26.43 7.23
CA SER A 137 8.74 -25.58 7.52
C SER A 137 9.00 -24.12 7.10
N PRO A 138 7.96 -23.33 6.81
CA PRO A 138 8.11 -21.89 6.51
C PRO A 138 8.87 -21.13 7.60
N GLU A 139 8.69 -21.50 8.87
CA GLU A 139 9.35 -20.89 10.02
C GLU A 139 10.83 -21.25 10.09
N GLU A 140 11.22 -22.44 9.67
CA GLU A 140 12.63 -22.85 9.58
C GLU A 140 13.32 -22.14 8.41
N LEU A 141 12.63 -22.02 7.28
CA LEU A 141 13.12 -21.29 6.11
C LEU A 141 13.29 -19.79 6.37
N GLN A 142 12.44 -19.17 7.19
CA GLN A 142 12.60 -17.76 7.56
C GLN A 142 13.83 -17.49 8.45
N ARG A 143 14.33 -18.50 9.17
CA ARG A 143 15.46 -18.36 10.08
C ARG A 143 16.81 -18.70 9.44
N THR A 144 16.79 -19.21 8.21
CA THR A 144 17.98 -19.69 7.50
C THR A 144 18.22 -18.92 6.21
N SER A 145 19.48 -18.81 5.81
CA SER A 145 19.88 -18.23 4.54
C SER A 145 19.53 -19.15 3.37
N GLY A 146 19.39 -18.57 2.17
CA GLY A 146 19.35 -19.32 0.91
C GLY A 146 20.47 -20.36 0.78
N LEU A 147 21.66 -20.02 1.31
CA LEU A 147 22.88 -20.81 1.18
C LEU A 147 23.01 -21.95 2.21
N ASP A 148 22.23 -21.93 3.29
CA ASP A 148 22.38 -22.92 4.37
C ASP A 148 21.93 -24.31 3.94
N GLN A 149 20.95 -24.36 3.04
CA GLN A 149 20.41 -25.58 2.41
C GLN A 149 21.24 -26.05 1.21
N ILE A 150 22.39 -25.43 0.94
CA ILE A 150 23.30 -25.82 -0.12
C ILE A 150 24.46 -26.57 0.52
N HIS A 151 24.86 -27.68 -0.09
CA HIS A 151 26.02 -28.46 0.33
C HIS A 151 27.26 -27.57 0.51
N PRO A 152 28.04 -27.71 1.61
CA PRO A 152 29.15 -26.81 1.96
C PRO A 152 30.12 -26.51 0.81
N ASP A 153 30.51 -27.54 0.05
CA ASP A 153 31.42 -27.41 -1.09
C ASP A 153 30.87 -26.54 -2.24
N ASP A 154 29.55 -26.48 -2.40
CA ASP A 154 28.90 -25.77 -3.51
C ASP A 154 28.51 -24.32 -3.10
N ARG A 155 28.45 -23.99 -1.81
CA ARG A 155 28.03 -22.67 -1.29
C ARG A 155 28.80 -21.51 -1.91
N ALA A 156 30.14 -21.62 -1.96
CA ALA A 156 30.99 -20.56 -2.51
C ALA A 156 30.82 -20.38 -4.03
N ARG A 157 30.45 -21.43 -4.76
CA ARG A 157 30.15 -21.37 -6.19
C ARG A 157 28.80 -20.67 -6.42
N VAL A 158 27.77 -21.07 -5.67
CA VAL A 158 26.42 -20.50 -5.76
C VAL A 158 26.38 -19.03 -5.33
N ALA A 159 27.08 -18.68 -4.24
CA ALA A 159 27.16 -17.28 -3.79
C ALA A 159 27.80 -16.36 -4.84
N ARG A 160 28.84 -16.83 -5.54
CA ARG A 160 29.47 -16.07 -6.64
C ARG A 160 28.53 -15.90 -7.83
N ALA A 161 27.84 -16.97 -8.23
CA ALA A 161 26.86 -16.90 -9.31
C ALA A 161 25.71 -15.94 -8.97
N ALA A 162 25.19 -16.00 -7.74
CA ALA A 162 24.17 -15.07 -7.24
C ALA A 162 24.66 -13.62 -7.24
N GLN A 163 25.90 -13.36 -6.81
CA GLN A 163 26.49 -12.02 -6.85
C GLN A 163 26.63 -11.50 -8.29
N GLN A 164 27.06 -12.35 -9.22
CA GLN A 164 27.19 -11.98 -10.63
C GLN A 164 25.84 -11.68 -11.25
N ALA A 165 24.82 -12.51 -10.99
CA ALA A 165 23.46 -12.29 -11.46
C ALA A 165 22.85 -10.98 -10.96
N ARG A 166 23.13 -10.60 -9.71
CA ARG A 166 22.70 -9.29 -9.15
C ARG A 166 23.35 -8.11 -9.89
N LYS A 167 24.61 -8.24 -10.31
CA LYS A 167 25.33 -7.18 -11.03
C LYS A 167 24.93 -7.08 -12.51
N SER A 168 24.70 -8.21 -13.17
CA SER A 168 24.36 -8.26 -14.60
C SER A 168 22.86 -8.13 -14.86
N GLY A 169 22.02 -8.42 -13.87
CA GLY A 169 20.57 -8.60 -14.05
C GLY A 169 20.19 -9.90 -14.76
N GLN A 170 21.16 -10.77 -15.07
CA GLN A 170 20.95 -12.05 -15.77
C GLN A 170 21.32 -13.20 -14.85
N GLY A 171 20.35 -14.06 -14.55
CA GLY A 171 20.58 -15.32 -13.84
C GLY A 171 21.21 -16.37 -14.76
N ASP A 172 22.02 -17.24 -14.17
CA ASP A 172 22.60 -18.40 -14.87
C ASP A 172 22.04 -19.70 -14.28
N ARG A 173 21.84 -20.71 -15.14
CA ARG A 173 21.39 -22.02 -14.70
C ARG A 173 22.60 -22.81 -14.20
N MET A 174 22.53 -23.27 -12.96
CA MET A 174 23.60 -24.06 -12.36
C MET A 174 23.04 -25.24 -11.57
N GLU A 175 23.80 -26.31 -11.51
CA GLU A 175 23.51 -27.48 -10.70
C GLU A 175 24.37 -27.44 -9.42
N TYR A 176 23.74 -27.76 -8.29
CA TYR A 176 24.39 -27.84 -6.99
C TYR A 176 23.68 -28.87 -6.12
N ARG A 177 24.37 -29.36 -5.11
CA ARG A 177 23.82 -30.28 -4.12
C ARG A 177 23.12 -29.51 -3.01
N MET A 178 21.91 -29.94 -2.65
CA MET A 178 21.20 -29.46 -1.46
C MET A 178 21.72 -30.20 -0.23
#